data_AF-A0A963ZS91-F1
#
_entry.id   AF-A0A963ZS91-F1
#
_cell.length_a   1.000
_cell.length_b   1.000
_cell.length_c   1.000
_cell.angle_alpha   90.00
_cell.angle_beta   90.00
_cell.angle_gamma   90.00
#
_symmetry.space_group_name_H-M   'P 1'
#
loop_
_entity.id
_entity.type
_entity.pdbx_description
1 polymer ?
#
loop_
_entity_poly.entity_id
_entity_poly.type
_entity_poly.pdbx_seq_one_letter_code
_entity_poly.pdbx_strand_id
1 'polypeptide(L)'
;MPVWTYEQIAALSPDAAVLSRGRGISFARQRWMSQEGNEKLVWGEYKGGNDRIYRVAVLTGEPRFHCTCRAPSPCKHVIGLLFLLQRENDIFRVTDEPPAWVNAAFSTPAVKPVTPARDPGFQFDAKRIDQMKAGIGVLEEWLQNLIKQGFSAFADAAGNAWEGIASRMVDAKLGGVARRIRLWGERSRRDDWHEFLLGETADLHLLCQAFNRMETLPPALQRDVLIAAGVNVKREEVWAQPAVSDKWLVAGQLTGVEEKLNYRRTWLLGEKTGRSALLLDFAWGNPPAYDTQWVPGSVLEGELCFYPGSYPIRAIVKGFGYSDQPYETPAGNAGWRAFQKTLAQALAANPWTGVFPAFLQEVIPAMHGQDLHLVDKEGVSARVISGEKGPWPILALSGGHPISVFGEWDDGLLRPLSVFQDGRVVVL
;
A
#
# COMPACT_ATOMS: atom_id res chain seq x y z
N MET A 1 -31.40 17.79 9.93
CA MET A 1 -30.43 17.64 8.82
C MET A 1 -30.10 16.16 8.63
N PRO A 2 -29.83 15.69 7.40
CA PRO A 2 -29.58 14.27 7.12
C PRO A 2 -28.37 13.74 7.87
N VAL A 3 -28.45 12.48 8.31
CA VAL A 3 -27.39 11.79 9.07
C VAL A 3 -26.33 11.28 8.09
N TRP A 4 -25.12 11.83 8.18
CA TRP A 4 -23.97 11.40 7.40
C TRP A 4 -23.16 10.35 8.16
N THR A 5 -22.85 9.23 7.50
CA THR A 5 -21.95 8.20 8.03
C THR A 5 -20.49 8.56 7.76
N TYR A 6 -19.57 7.94 8.49
CA TYR A 6 -18.15 8.22 8.33
C TYR A 6 -17.69 7.79 6.93
N GLU A 7 -18.20 6.66 6.47
CA GLU A 7 -17.96 6.05 5.17
C GLU A 7 -18.42 6.97 4.03
N GLN A 8 -19.60 7.60 4.18
CA GLN A 8 -20.09 8.59 3.21
C GLN A 8 -19.18 9.83 3.13
N ILE A 9 -18.69 10.34 4.26
CA ILE A 9 -17.78 11.49 4.27
C ILE A 9 -16.40 11.11 3.74
N ALA A 10 -15.92 9.91 4.07
CA ALA A 10 -14.65 9.36 3.60
C ALA A 10 -14.64 9.17 2.08
N ALA A 11 -15.73 8.66 1.51
CA ALA A 11 -15.91 8.48 0.06
C ALA A 11 -15.84 9.79 -0.73
N LEU A 12 -16.15 10.93 -0.10
CA LEU A 12 -16.07 12.25 -0.73
C LEU A 12 -14.65 12.82 -0.71
N SER A 13 -13.75 12.31 0.13
CA SER A 13 -12.43 12.91 0.26
C SER A 13 -11.49 12.48 -0.88
N PRO A 14 -10.85 13.45 -1.59
CA PRO A 14 -10.01 13.14 -2.74
C PRO A 14 -8.77 12.32 -2.35
N ASP A 15 -8.21 12.55 -1.16
CA ASP A 15 -7.08 11.79 -0.65
C ASP A 15 -7.12 11.69 0.90
N ALA A 16 -6.38 10.73 1.45
CA ALA A 16 -6.33 10.49 2.90
C ALA A 16 -5.77 11.69 3.69
N ALA A 17 -4.92 12.51 3.07
CA ALA A 17 -4.39 13.70 3.73
C ALA A 17 -5.44 14.81 3.81
N VAL A 18 -6.32 14.95 2.82
CA VAL A 18 -7.50 15.83 2.87
C VAL A 18 -8.50 15.31 3.89
N LEU A 19 -8.73 13.99 3.96
CA LEU A 19 -9.60 13.36 4.94
C LEU A 19 -9.10 13.63 6.37
N SER A 20 -7.82 13.35 6.63
CA SER A 20 -7.17 13.56 7.92
C SER A 20 -7.15 15.04 8.33
N ARG A 21 -6.77 15.94 7.42
CA ARG A 21 -6.83 17.39 7.70
C ARG A 21 -8.26 17.87 7.92
N GLY A 22 -9.23 17.33 7.18
CA GLY A 22 -10.65 17.65 7.33
C GLY A 22 -11.18 17.20 8.68
N ARG A 23 -10.87 15.97 9.08
CA ARG A 23 -11.16 15.45 10.42
C ARG A 23 -10.51 16.33 11.49
N GLY A 24 -9.23 16.67 11.35
CA GLY A 24 -8.53 17.56 12.29
C GLY A 24 -9.21 18.92 12.49
N ILE A 25 -9.61 19.59 11.41
CA ILE A 25 -10.30 20.89 11.54
C ILE A 25 -11.74 20.76 12.07
N SER A 26 -12.38 19.60 11.93
CA SER A 26 -13.70 19.37 12.54
C SER A 26 -13.64 19.42 14.08
N PHE A 27 -12.49 19.08 14.68
CA PHE A 27 -12.26 19.18 16.13
C PHE A 27 -11.85 20.59 16.59
N ALA A 28 -11.51 21.50 15.67
CA ALA A 28 -11.14 22.87 15.98
C ALA A 28 -12.37 23.77 16.14
N ARG A 29 -13.26 23.44 17.09
CA ARG A 29 -14.57 24.11 17.27
C ARG A 29 -14.45 25.62 17.39
N GLN A 30 -13.47 26.12 18.13
CA GLN A 30 -13.21 27.56 18.31
C GLN A 30 -12.82 28.30 17.02
N ARG A 31 -12.53 27.59 15.93
CA ARG A 31 -12.22 28.17 14.61
C ARG A 31 -13.43 28.17 13.68
N TRP A 32 -14.50 27.46 14.00
CA TRP A 32 -15.74 27.53 13.26
C TRP A 32 -16.57 28.71 13.80
N MET A 33 -16.65 29.78 13.01
CA MET A 33 -17.27 31.05 13.40
C MET A 33 -18.80 31.03 13.24
N SER A 34 -19.29 30.28 12.25
CA SER A 34 -20.73 30.01 12.05
C SER A 34 -20.94 28.59 11.56
N GLN A 35 -22.06 28.00 11.96
CA GLN A 35 -22.53 26.67 11.57
C GLN A 35 -24.04 26.75 11.43
N GLU A 36 -24.51 26.71 10.19
CA GLU A 36 -25.92 26.92 9.86
C GLU A 36 -26.34 25.90 8.79
N GLY A 37 -27.64 25.63 8.71
CA GLY A 37 -28.14 24.71 7.71
C GLY A 37 -29.66 24.64 7.65
N ASN A 38 -30.15 23.96 6.62
CA ASN A 38 -31.54 23.56 6.48
C ASN A 38 -31.62 22.11 5.97
N GLU A 39 -32.79 21.68 5.52
CA GLU A 39 -32.99 20.32 5.02
C GLU A 39 -32.07 19.94 3.84
N LYS A 40 -31.66 20.93 3.03
CA LYS A 40 -30.95 20.72 1.76
C LYS A 40 -29.50 21.17 1.77
N LEU A 41 -29.15 22.17 2.58
CA LEU A 41 -27.84 22.81 2.57
C LEU A 41 -27.29 22.91 3.98
N VAL A 42 -25.99 22.71 4.12
CA VAL A 42 -25.24 23.06 5.33
C VAL A 42 -24.10 23.99 4.97
N TRP A 43 -23.86 25.02 5.77
CA TRP A 43 -22.81 25.98 5.53
C TRP A 43 -22.17 26.47 6.82
N GLY A 44 -20.96 26.99 6.70
CA GLY A 44 -20.23 27.54 7.82
C GLY A 44 -19.00 28.34 7.40
N GLU A 45 -18.50 29.10 8.36
CA GLU A 45 -17.30 29.92 8.21
C GLU A 45 -16.18 29.37 9.09
N TYR A 46 -15.04 29.03 8.49
CA TYR A 46 -13.87 28.51 9.19
C TYR A 46 -12.72 29.53 9.18
N LYS A 47 -12.24 29.90 10.37
CA LYS A 47 -11.09 30.79 10.57
C LYS A 47 -9.77 30.03 10.39
N GLY A 48 -9.13 30.26 9.25
CA GLY A 48 -7.82 29.69 8.89
C GLY A 48 -6.63 30.43 9.50
N GLY A 49 -5.43 30.07 9.03
CA GLY A 49 -4.22 30.83 9.35
C GLY A 49 -4.24 32.23 8.73
N ASN A 50 -3.56 33.19 9.37
CA ASN A 50 -3.50 34.61 8.97
C ASN A 50 -4.87 35.32 8.93
N ASP A 51 -5.76 34.99 9.88
CA ASP A 51 -7.11 35.56 10.02
C ASP A 51 -8.02 35.45 8.77
N ARG A 52 -7.67 34.59 7.81
CA ARG A 52 -8.51 34.34 6.63
C ARG A 52 -9.74 33.52 7.00
N ILE A 53 -10.91 33.95 6.54
CA ILE A 53 -12.18 33.24 6.72
C ILE A 53 -12.50 32.46 5.44
N TYR A 54 -12.68 31.15 5.59
CA TYR A 54 -13.11 30.26 4.52
C TYR A 54 -14.60 29.99 4.65
N ARG A 55 -15.38 30.37 3.62
CA ARG A 55 -16.80 30.05 3.52
C ARG A 55 -16.95 28.69 2.86
N VAL A 56 -17.72 27.81 3.48
CA VAL A 56 -17.90 26.41 3.08
C VAL A 56 -19.38 26.11 3.04
N ALA A 57 -19.86 25.51 1.96
CA ALA A 57 -21.25 25.05 1.86
C ALA A 57 -21.33 23.70 1.14
N VAL A 58 -22.27 22.87 1.58
CA VAL A 58 -22.51 21.52 1.07
C VAL A 58 -24.01 21.32 0.84
N LEU A 59 -24.37 20.86 -0.36
CA LEU A 59 -25.70 20.36 -0.66
C LEU A 59 -25.79 18.93 -0.12
N THR A 60 -26.77 18.63 0.71
CA THR A 60 -26.81 17.37 1.46
C THR A 60 -27.48 16.22 0.73
N GLY A 61 -28.30 16.51 -0.29
CA GLY A 61 -28.96 15.50 -1.14
C GLY A 61 -28.14 15.05 -2.36
N GLU A 62 -27.14 15.83 -2.76
CA GLU A 62 -26.24 15.52 -3.88
C GLU A 62 -24.84 16.04 -3.52
N PRO A 63 -23.73 15.34 -3.83
CA PRO A 63 -22.38 15.71 -3.40
C PRO A 63 -21.83 16.92 -4.17
N ARG A 64 -22.45 18.09 -4.00
CA ARG A 64 -22.01 19.38 -4.51
C ARG A 64 -21.45 20.22 -3.37
N PHE A 65 -20.28 20.78 -3.60
CA PHE A 65 -19.52 21.46 -2.57
C PHE A 65 -19.02 22.82 -3.06
N HIS A 66 -19.02 23.80 -2.17
CA HIS A 66 -18.41 25.09 -2.40
C HIS A 66 -17.47 25.44 -1.26
N CYS A 67 -16.27 25.93 -1.59
CA CYS A 67 -15.34 26.47 -0.61
C CYS A 67 -14.46 27.57 -1.20
N THR A 68 -14.24 28.66 -0.45
CA THR A 68 -13.40 29.79 -0.90
C THR A 68 -11.88 29.56 -0.78
N CYS A 69 -11.42 28.37 -0.38
CA CYS A 69 -10.01 28.10 -0.08
C CYS A 69 -9.09 27.82 -1.28
N ARG A 70 -9.62 27.84 -2.53
CA ARG A 70 -8.91 27.59 -3.80
C ARG A 70 -8.20 26.23 -3.96
N ALA A 71 -8.28 25.34 -2.96
CA ALA A 71 -7.80 23.96 -3.08
C ALA A 71 -8.78 23.10 -3.92
N PRO A 72 -8.32 21.97 -4.50
CA PRO A 72 -9.20 21.00 -5.13
C PRO A 72 -10.36 20.59 -4.20
N SER A 73 -11.56 20.53 -4.74
CA SER A 73 -12.77 20.16 -4.01
C SER A 73 -13.07 18.67 -4.22
N PRO A 74 -13.48 17.90 -3.19
CA PRO A 74 -13.74 18.33 -1.82
C PRO A 74 -12.46 18.62 -1.03
N CYS A 75 -12.31 19.84 -0.52
CA CYS A 75 -11.12 20.24 0.22
C CYS A 75 -11.27 19.87 1.71
N LYS A 76 -10.20 20.06 2.50
CA LYS A 76 -10.25 19.79 3.94
C LYS A 76 -11.38 20.53 4.67
N HIS A 77 -11.76 21.74 4.21
CA HIS A 77 -12.84 22.53 4.83
C HIS A 77 -14.23 21.92 4.58
N VAL A 78 -14.47 21.41 3.37
CA VAL A 78 -15.71 20.68 3.03
C VAL A 78 -15.83 19.42 3.89
N ILE A 79 -14.77 18.62 3.92
CA ILE A 79 -14.72 17.39 4.72
C ILE A 79 -14.87 17.69 6.22
N GLY A 80 -14.24 18.77 6.70
CA GLY A 80 -14.35 19.18 8.10
C GLY A 80 -15.74 19.65 8.50
N LEU A 81 -16.46 20.35 7.62
CA LEU A 81 -17.85 20.75 7.89
C LEU A 81 -18.78 19.52 7.99
N LEU A 82 -18.59 18.54 7.11
CA LEU A 82 -19.37 17.29 7.14
C LEU A 82 -19.08 16.45 8.39
N PHE A 83 -17.81 16.33 8.80
CA PHE A 83 -17.47 15.65 10.06
C PHE A 83 -17.99 16.40 11.29
N LEU A 84 -18.01 17.74 11.24
CA LEU A 84 -18.60 18.55 12.30
C LEU A 84 -20.11 18.29 12.40
N LEU A 85 -20.81 18.27 11.26
CA LEU A 85 -22.24 17.96 11.18
C LEU A 85 -22.56 16.54 11.68
N GLN A 86 -21.73 15.56 11.31
CA GLN A 86 -21.89 14.18 11.78
C GLN A 86 -21.75 14.06 13.30
N ARG A 87 -20.74 14.71 13.88
CA ARG A 87 -20.40 14.56 15.30
C ARG A 87 -21.29 15.38 16.22
N GLU A 88 -21.63 16.59 15.78
CA GLU A 88 -22.25 17.64 16.60
C GLU A 88 -23.37 18.35 15.82
N ASN A 89 -24.32 17.57 15.31
CA ASN A 89 -25.45 18.09 14.52
C ASN A 89 -26.28 19.15 15.27
N ASP A 90 -26.33 19.05 16.60
CA ASP A 90 -27.06 19.93 17.52
C ASP A 90 -26.52 21.36 17.59
N ILE A 91 -25.29 21.61 17.14
CA ILE A 91 -24.66 22.94 17.20
C ILE A 91 -24.99 23.80 15.99
N PHE A 92 -25.54 23.20 14.92
CA PHE A 92 -25.88 23.90 13.70
C PHE A 92 -27.20 24.64 13.89
N ARG A 93 -27.18 25.96 13.67
CA ARG A 93 -28.40 26.76 13.69
C ARG A 93 -29.23 26.46 12.45
N VAL A 94 -30.47 26.04 12.64
CA VAL A 94 -31.41 25.82 11.53
C VAL A 94 -31.94 27.15 11.03
N THR A 95 -31.84 27.41 9.73
CA THR A 95 -32.38 28.62 9.08
C THR A 95 -33.01 28.29 7.73
N ASP A 96 -34.22 28.76 7.46
CA ASP A 96 -34.90 28.45 6.19
C ASP A 96 -34.30 29.21 5.00
N GLU A 97 -33.71 30.38 5.24
CA GLU A 97 -33.11 31.23 4.22
C GLU A 97 -31.57 31.10 4.21
N PRO A 98 -30.96 30.51 3.17
CA PRO A 98 -29.52 30.51 3.01
C PRO A 98 -29.01 31.92 2.69
N PRO A 99 -27.81 32.30 3.17
CA PRO A 99 -27.16 33.55 2.78
C PRO A 99 -26.99 33.69 1.27
N ALA A 100 -26.95 34.93 0.77
CA ALA A 100 -26.81 35.22 -0.66
C ALA A 100 -25.63 34.50 -1.34
N TRP A 101 -24.51 34.33 -0.63
CA TRP A 101 -23.33 33.63 -1.15
C TRP A 101 -23.54 32.11 -1.30
N VAL A 102 -24.37 31.50 -0.44
CA VAL A 102 -24.75 30.08 -0.55
C VAL A 102 -25.67 29.91 -1.75
N ASN A 103 -26.67 30.77 -1.90
CA ASN A 103 -27.57 30.75 -3.07
C ASN A 103 -26.80 30.94 -4.38
N ALA A 104 -25.83 31.85 -4.41
CA ALA A 104 -24.97 32.07 -5.58
C ALA A 104 -24.05 30.87 -5.89
N ALA A 105 -23.62 30.10 -4.88
CA ALA A 105 -22.75 28.94 -5.06
C ALA A 105 -23.44 27.73 -5.71
N PHE A 106 -24.78 27.65 -5.63
CA PHE A 106 -25.56 26.50 -6.10
C PHE A 106 -26.59 26.84 -7.19
N SER A 107 -26.62 28.09 -7.68
CA SER A 107 -27.54 28.56 -8.73
C SER A 107 -27.27 28.01 -10.14
N THR A 108 -26.14 27.33 -10.37
CA THR A 108 -25.82 26.65 -11.63
C THR A 108 -26.25 25.16 -11.58
N PRO A 109 -26.88 24.59 -12.62
CA PRO A 109 -27.22 23.17 -12.69
C PRO A 109 -25.98 22.27 -12.68
N ALA A 110 -26.11 21.05 -12.14
CA ALA A 110 -25.03 20.07 -12.05
C ALA A 110 -24.47 19.66 -13.43
N VAL A 111 -23.15 19.51 -13.53
CA VAL A 111 -22.50 18.83 -14.65
C VAL A 111 -22.84 17.34 -14.57
N LYS A 112 -23.17 16.72 -15.72
CA LYS A 112 -23.61 15.32 -15.86
C LYS A 112 -22.65 14.31 -15.20
N PRO A 113 -23.17 13.11 -14.83
CA PRO A 113 -22.36 12.04 -14.25
C PRO A 113 -21.21 11.64 -15.18
N VAL A 114 -20.05 11.36 -14.59
CA VAL A 114 -18.94 10.72 -15.28
C VAL A 114 -19.39 9.30 -15.66
N THR A 115 -19.74 9.12 -16.92
CA THR A 115 -19.80 7.80 -17.56
C THR A 115 -18.45 7.08 -17.37
N PRO A 116 -18.43 5.74 -17.24
CA PRO A 116 -17.17 5.01 -17.21
C PRO A 116 -16.38 5.37 -18.46
N ALA A 117 -15.24 6.04 -18.28
CA ALA A 117 -14.34 6.30 -19.37
C ALA A 117 -13.93 4.94 -19.94
N ARG A 118 -14.17 4.75 -21.24
CA ARG A 118 -13.37 3.83 -22.06
C ARG A 118 -11.91 4.08 -21.70
N ASP A 119 -11.20 2.99 -21.36
CA ASP A 119 -9.77 2.97 -21.09
C ASP A 119 -9.01 3.77 -22.17
N PRO A 120 -8.57 5.02 -21.88
CA PRO A 120 -7.57 5.66 -22.69
C PRO A 120 -6.27 5.05 -22.19
N GLY A 121 -5.83 3.97 -22.85
CA GLY A 121 -4.70 3.14 -22.41
C GLY A 121 -3.65 3.96 -21.69
N PHE A 122 -3.33 3.58 -20.45
CA PHE A 122 -2.55 4.39 -19.52
C PHE A 122 -1.25 4.91 -20.18
N GLN A 123 -1.19 6.22 -20.42
CA GLN A 123 -0.05 6.88 -21.02
C GLN A 123 0.72 7.66 -19.96
N PHE A 124 1.98 7.28 -19.76
CA PHE A 124 2.90 8.06 -18.94
C PHE A 124 3.31 9.32 -19.70
N ASP A 125 3.57 10.40 -18.96
CA ASP A 125 4.11 11.64 -19.52
C ASP A 125 5.42 11.34 -20.28
N ALA A 126 5.39 11.51 -21.60
CA ALA A 126 6.53 11.20 -22.48
C ALA A 126 7.80 11.92 -22.04
N LYS A 127 7.69 13.17 -21.57
CA LYS A 127 8.84 13.94 -21.07
C LYS A 127 9.44 13.30 -19.82
N ARG A 128 8.60 12.76 -18.94
CA ARG A 128 9.06 12.02 -17.75
C ARG A 128 9.77 10.72 -18.17
N ILE A 129 9.22 10.00 -19.14
CA ILE A 129 9.85 8.77 -19.65
C ILE A 129 11.22 9.06 -20.26
N ASP A 130 11.37 10.16 -21.03
CA ASP A 130 12.66 10.57 -21.58
C ASP A 130 13.71 10.88 -20.50
N GLN A 131 13.30 11.59 -19.44
CA GLN A 131 14.16 11.85 -18.27
C GLN A 131 14.60 10.55 -17.58
N MET A 132 13.66 9.62 -17.40
CA MET A 132 13.95 8.31 -16.81
C MET A 132 14.89 7.51 -17.70
N LYS A 133 14.69 7.50 -19.02
CA LYS A 133 15.54 6.81 -19.99
C LYS A 133 16.98 7.32 -19.95
N ALA A 134 17.18 8.63 -19.86
CA ALA A 134 18.51 9.21 -19.67
C ALA A 134 19.15 8.74 -18.35
N GLY A 135 18.38 8.69 -17.25
CA GLY A 135 18.83 8.16 -15.97
C GLY A 135 19.20 6.67 -16.02
N ILE A 136 18.43 5.86 -16.74
CA ILE A 136 18.70 4.44 -16.95
C ILE A 136 20.04 4.23 -17.65
N GLY A 137 20.38 5.05 -18.64
CA GLY A 137 21.70 4.99 -19.30
C GLY A 137 22.84 5.27 -18.32
N VAL A 138 22.72 6.31 -17.49
CA VAL A 138 23.71 6.63 -16.46
C VAL A 138 23.85 5.50 -15.44
N LEU A 139 22.72 4.91 -15.01
CA LEU A 139 22.71 3.78 -14.10
C LEU A 139 23.42 2.56 -14.70
N GLU A 140 23.09 2.22 -15.95
CA GLU A 140 23.65 1.06 -16.63
C GLU A 140 25.18 1.16 -16.78
N GLU A 141 25.70 2.31 -17.24
CA GLU A 141 27.15 2.55 -17.31
C GLU A 141 27.81 2.41 -15.94
N TRP A 142 27.16 2.94 -14.90
CA TRP A 142 27.66 2.87 -13.54
C TRP A 142 27.70 1.43 -13.00
N LEU A 143 26.65 0.63 -13.20
CA LEU A 143 26.61 -0.78 -12.81
C LEU A 143 27.68 -1.60 -13.56
N GLN A 144 27.87 -1.36 -14.86
CA GLN A 144 28.91 -2.05 -15.63
C GLN A 144 30.32 -1.70 -15.14
N ASN A 145 30.57 -0.44 -14.77
CA ASN A 145 31.84 -0.01 -14.20
C ASN A 145 32.06 -0.62 -12.81
N LEU A 146 31.01 -0.72 -11.99
CA LEU A 146 31.05 -1.38 -10.69
C LEU A 146 31.50 -2.84 -10.81
N ILE A 147 30.93 -3.60 -11.77
CA ILE A 147 31.34 -4.99 -12.03
C ILE A 147 32.78 -5.08 -12.55
N LYS A 148 33.18 -4.20 -13.49
CA LYS A 148 34.55 -4.21 -14.06
C LYS A 148 35.63 -3.93 -13.02
N GLN A 149 35.36 -3.01 -12.09
CA GLN A 149 36.30 -2.63 -11.03
C GLN A 149 36.27 -3.60 -9.84
N GLY A 150 35.17 -4.35 -9.69
CA GLY A 150 34.91 -5.23 -8.56
C GLY A 150 34.35 -4.49 -7.35
N PHE A 151 33.49 -5.16 -6.57
CA PHE A 151 32.78 -4.55 -5.46
C PHE A 151 33.70 -4.10 -4.31
N SER A 152 34.85 -4.76 -4.12
CA SER A 152 35.84 -4.43 -3.08
C SER A 152 36.37 -3.00 -3.20
N ALA A 153 36.59 -2.51 -4.43
CA ALA A 153 37.07 -1.14 -4.67
C ALA A 153 36.03 -0.07 -4.27
N PHE A 154 34.75 -0.45 -4.22
CA PHE A 154 33.64 0.44 -3.87
C PHE A 154 33.21 0.32 -2.41
N ALA A 155 33.43 -0.82 -1.76
CA ALA A 155 33.19 -0.99 -0.32
C ALA A 155 33.99 0.03 0.50
N ASP A 156 35.21 0.34 0.09
CA ASP A 156 36.07 1.35 0.74
C ASP A 156 35.63 2.80 0.44
N ALA A 157 34.88 3.02 -0.65
CA ALA A 157 34.35 4.33 -1.08
C ALA A 157 32.88 4.56 -0.69
N ALA A 158 32.29 3.63 0.08
CA ALA A 158 30.86 3.37 0.23
C ALA A 158 30.00 4.46 0.93
N GLY A 159 30.54 5.63 1.26
CA GLY A 159 29.73 6.74 1.77
C GLY A 159 29.25 7.68 0.67
N ASN A 160 30.20 8.29 -0.03
CA ASN A 160 29.92 9.38 -0.96
C ASN A 160 29.53 8.90 -2.36
N ALA A 161 30.00 7.72 -2.78
CA ALA A 161 29.73 7.20 -4.11
C ALA A 161 28.27 6.74 -4.30
N TRP A 162 27.71 5.99 -3.33
CA TRP A 162 26.34 5.50 -3.38
C TRP A 162 25.32 6.63 -3.33
N GLU A 163 25.50 7.61 -2.45
CA GLU A 163 24.59 8.75 -2.37
C GLU A 163 24.66 9.63 -3.62
N GLY A 164 25.86 9.78 -4.20
CA GLY A 164 26.04 10.52 -5.45
C GLY A 164 25.30 9.91 -6.64
N ILE A 165 25.25 8.58 -6.77
CA ILE A 165 24.41 7.94 -7.80
C ILE A 165 22.93 7.97 -7.43
N ALA A 166 22.56 7.74 -6.17
CA ALA A 166 21.17 7.76 -5.72
C ALA A 166 20.52 9.14 -5.93
N SER A 167 21.22 10.22 -5.63
CA SER A 167 20.76 11.60 -5.90
C SER A 167 20.52 11.82 -7.40
N ARG A 168 21.42 11.37 -8.28
CA ARG A 168 21.23 11.43 -9.74
C ARG A 168 20.01 10.65 -10.21
N MET A 169 19.73 9.50 -9.60
CA MET A 169 18.52 8.71 -9.89
C MET A 169 17.24 9.47 -9.49
N VAL A 170 17.24 10.18 -8.35
CA VAL A 170 16.10 11.04 -7.97
C VAL A 170 15.86 12.14 -9.00
N ASP A 171 16.92 12.81 -9.44
CA ASP A 171 16.84 13.88 -10.45
C ASP A 171 16.27 13.35 -11.79
N ALA A 172 16.65 12.11 -12.15
CA ALA A 172 16.15 11.39 -13.32
C ALA A 172 14.78 10.73 -13.13
N LYS A 173 14.05 11.01 -12.03
CA LYS A 173 12.73 10.43 -11.73
C LYS A 173 12.72 8.92 -11.47
N LEU A 174 13.87 8.35 -11.13
CA LEU A 174 14.09 6.94 -10.76
C LEU A 174 14.16 6.78 -9.23
N GLY A 175 13.17 7.34 -8.51
CA GLY A 175 13.19 7.37 -7.05
C GLY A 175 13.18 5.98 -6.38
N GLY A 176 12.59 4.97 -7.05
CA GLY A 176 12.61 3.59 -6.57
C GLY A 176 14.02 3.00 -6.58
N VAL A 177 14.77 3.26 -7.66
CA VAL A 177 16.19 2.88 -7.78
C VAL A 177 17.03 3.58 -6.73
N ALA A 178 16.84 4.89 -6.55
CA ALA A 178 17.59 5.68 -5.57
C ALA A 178 17.45 5.09 -4.15
N ARG A 179 16.22 4.75 -3.76
CA ARG A 179 15.92 4.12 -2.46
C ARG A 179 16.66 2.78 -2.30
N ARG A 180 16.67 1.93 -3.33
CA ARG A 180 17.40 0.65 -3.30
C ARG A 180 18.90 0.84 -3.09
N ILE A 181 19.53 1.73 -3.86
CA ILE A 181 20.97 1.99 -3.74
C ILE A 181 21.33 2.52 -2.35
N ARG A 182 20.48 3.35 -1.73
CA ARG A 182 20.73 3.83 -0.35
C ARG A 182 20.75 2.71 0.68
N LEU A 183 19.97 1.65 0.49
CA LEU A 183 19.98 0.48 1.37
C LEU A 183 21.28 -0.34 1.26
N TRP A 184 22.06 -0.17 0.19
CA TRP A 184 23.32 -0.88 0.02
C TRP A 184 24.34 -0.49 1.09
N GLY A 185 24.35 0.78 1.54
CA GLY A 185 25.31 1.23 2.56
C GLY A 185 25.15 0.51 3.91
N GLU A 186 23.91 0.25 4.32
CA GLU A 186 23.62 -0.53 5.53
C GLU A 186 23.90 -2.02 5.30
N ARG A 187 23.37 -2.57 4.20
CA ARG A 187 23.44 -4.02 3.91
C ARG A 187 24.85 -4.51 3.56
N SER A 188 25.74 -3.61 3.09
CA SER A 188 27.14 -3.94 2.84
C SER A 188 27.95 -4.22 4.12
N ARG A 189 27.34 -4.07 5.31
CA ARG A 189 27.95 -4.41 6.60
C ARG A 189 27.67 -5.84 7.05
N ARG A 190 26.85 -6.59 6.31
CA ARG A 190 26.54 -8.01 6.60
C ARG A 190 27.69 -8.90 6.13
N ASP A 191 27.81 -10.09 6.70
CA ASP A 191 28.84 -11.07 6.30
C ASP A 191 28.65 -11.55 4.84
N ASP A 192 27.39 -11.60 4.38
CA ASP A 192 26.96 -12.01 3.03
C ASP A 192 26.86 -10.84 2.05
N TRP A 193 27.49 -9.69 2.34
CA TRP A 193 27.36 -8.47 1.55
C TRP A 193 27.67 -8.62 0.06
N HIS A 194 28.59 -9.51 -0.30
CA HIS A 194 29.04 -9.73 -1.67
C HIS A 194 27.97 -10.42 -2.53
N GLU A 195 27.26 -11.40 -1.95
CA GLU A 195 26.14 -12.07 -2.61
C GLU A 195 24.97 -11.09 -2.79
N PHE A 196 24.67 -10.32 -1.73
CA PHE A 196 23.65 -9.27 -1.79
C PHE A 196 23.94 -8.22 -2.88
N LEU A 197 25.14 -7.64 -2.91
CA LEU A 197 25.48 -6.62 -3.91
C LEU A 197 25.47 -7.16 -5.34
N LEU A 198 25.91 -8.41 -5.54
CA LEU A 198 25.85 -9.05 -6.85
C LEU A 198 24.40 -9.23 -7.30
N GLY A 199 23.53 -9.73 -6.43
CA GLY A 199 22.10 -9.90 -6.71
C GLY A 199 21.41 -8.58 -7.03
N GLU A 200 21.64 -7.55 -6.21
CA GLU A 200 21.05 -6.22 -6.43
C GLU A 200 21.57 -5.54 -7.70
N THR A 201 22.86 -5.70 -8.02
CA THR A 201 23.44 -5.17 -9.26
C THR A 201 22.83 -5.87 -10.48
N ALA A 202 22.65 -7.19 -10.41
CA ALA A 202 22.01 -7.96 -11.47
C ALA A 202 20.54 -7.56 -11.67
N ASP A 203 19.78 -7.36 -10.59
CA ASP A 203 18.37 -6.97 -10.67
C ASP A 203 18.19 -5.52 -11.17
N LEU A 204 19.04 -4.58 -10.75
CA LEU A 204 19.04 -3.23 -11.32
C LEU A 204 19.45 -3.23 -12.79
N HIS A 205 20.41 -4.07 -13.18
CA HIS A 205 20.76 -4.22 -14.60
C HIS A 205 19.61 -4.82 -15.41
N LEU A 206 18.88 -5.81 -14.85
CA LEU A 206 17.66 -6.34 -15.46
C LEU A 206 16.59 -5.24 -15.66
N LEU A 207 16.44 -4.34 -14.68
CA LEU A 207 15.57 -3.17 -14.80
C LEU A 207 16.01 -2.23 -15.92
N CYS A 208 17.31 -1.92 -16.03
CA CYS A 208 17.85 -1.13 -17.14
C CYS A 208 17.51 -1.75 -18.49
N GLN A 209 17.78 -3.05 -18.64
CA GLN A 209 17.53 -3.80 -19.87
C GLN A 209 16.04 -3.81 -20.23
N ALA A 210 15.15 -4.01 -19.25
CA ALA A 210 13.71 -3.96 -19.45
C ALA A 210 13.23 -2.55 -19.86
N PHE A 211 13.75 -1.51 -19.23
CA PHE A 211 13.39 -0.12 -19.55
C PHE A 211 13.85 0.27 -20.96
N ASN A 212 15.05 -0.13 -21.37
CA ASN A 212 15.59 0.16 -22.71
C ASN A 212 14.77 -0.47 -23.83
N ARG A 213 14.12 -1.61 -23.58
CA ARG A 213 13.23 -2.30 -24.52
C ARG A 213 11.76 -2.21 -24.17
N MET A 214 11.37 -1.25 -23.33
CA MET A 214 10.03 -1.17 -22.71
C MET A 214 8.89 -1.26 -23.74
N GLU A 215 9.06 -0.64 -24.91
CA GLU A 215 8.07 -0.66 -25.99
C GLU A 215 7.79 -2.07 -26.57
N THR A 216 8.71 -3.01 -26.40
CA THR A 216 8.55 -4.41 -26.85
C THR A 216 7.88 -5.31 -25.80
N LEU A 217 7.72 -4.81 -24.57
CA LEU A 217 7.14 -5.57 -23.46
C LEU A 217 5.61 -5.53 -23.50
N PRO A 218 4.90 -6.55 -23.00
CA PRO A 218 3.46 -6.48 -22.79
C PRO A 218 3.06 -5.30 -21.90
N PRO A 219 1.87 -4.67 -22.10
CA PRO A 219 1.47 -3.48 -21.34
C PRO A 219 1.50 -3.66 -19.81
N ALA A 220 1.14 -4.85 -19.32
CA ALA A 220 1.21 -5.17 -17.90
C ALA A 220 2.65 -5.13 -17.35
N LEU A 221 3.63 -5.63 -18.13
CA LEU A 221 5.03 -5.64 -17.74
C LEU A 221 5.69 -4.26 -17.91
N GLN A 222 5.24 -3.46 -18.89
CA GLN A 222 5.63 -2.03 -18.96
C GLN A 222 5.26 -1.30 -17.67
N ARG A 223 4.07 -1.57 -17.12
CA ARG A 223 3.65 -1.03 -15.83
C ARG A 223 4.60 -1.48 -14.71
N ASP A 224 4.90 -2.78 -14.63
CA ASP A 224 5.78 -3.32 -13.59
C ASP A 224 7.17 -2.69 -13.64
N VAL A 225 7.75 -2.51 -14.83
CA VAL A 225 9.03 -1.80 -15.04
C VAL A 225 8.96 -0.38 -14.48
N LEU A 226 7.88 0.34 -14.75
CA LEU A 226 7.73 1.73 -14.30
C LEU A 226 7.50 1.81 -12.80
N ILE A 227 6.76 0.88 -12.20
CA ILE A 227 6.60 0.77 -10.75
C ILE A 227 7.95 0.46 -10.09
N ALA A 228 8.71 -0.50 -10.62
CA ALA A 228 10.05 -0.85 -10.13
C ALA A 228 11.03 0.33 -10.23
N ALA A 229 10.91 1.16 -11.26
CA ALA A 229 11.65 2.41 -11.41
C ALA A 229 11.21 3.52 -10.42
N GLY A 230 10.06 3.38 -9.77
CA GLY A 230 9.54 4.32 -8.77
C GLY A 230 8.38 5.21 -9.26
N VAL A 231 7.67 4.80 -10.31
CA VAL A 231 6.44 5.47 -10.71
C VAL A 231 5.26 4.96 -9.88
N ASN A 232 4.59 5.88 -9.19
CA ASN A 232 3.42 5.58 -8.39
C ASN A 232 2.15 5.45 -9.24
N VAL A 233 1.40 4.37 -9.03
CA VAL A 233 0.03 4.22 -9.54
C VAL A 233 -0.92 4.98 -8.62
N LYS A 234 -1.78 5.82 -9.20
CA LYS A 234 -2.75 6.62 -8.44
C LYS A 234 -3.86 5.74 -7.89
N ARG A 235 -4.37 6.08 -6.71
CA ARG A 235 -5.43 5.28 -6.04
C ARG A 235 -6.72 5.22 -6.88
N GLU A 236 -7.06 6.32 -7.54
CA GLU A 236 -8.25 6.43 -8.39
C GLU A 236 -8.22 5.45 -9.56
N GLU A 237 -7.02 5.23 -10.09
CA GLU A 237 -6.80 4.28 -11.17
C GLU A 237 -6.92 2.83 -10.71
N VAL A 238 -6.44 2.54 -9.49
CA VAL A 238 -6.62 1.21 -8.90
C VAL A 238 -8.10 0.96 -8.63
N TRP A 239 -8.85 1.94 -8.11
CA TRP A 239 -10.31 1.82 -7.93
C TRP A 239 -11.11 1.66 -9.22
N ALA A 240 -10.56 2.11 -10.35
CA ALA A 240 -11.16 1.87 -11.66
C ALA A 240 -10.93 0.44 -12.17
N GLN A 241 -10.02 -0.35 -11.56
CA GLN A 241 -9.81 -1.75 -11.92
C GLN A 241 -11.01 -2.62 -11.48
N PRO A 242 -11.27 -3.74 -12.19
CA PRO A 242 -12.26 -4.72 -11.77
C PRO A 242 -12.03 -5.16 -10.33
N ALA A 243 -13.06 -5.06 -9.50
CA ALA A 243 -13.01 -5.47 -8.12
C ALA A 243 -13.20 -7.00 -8.01
N VAL A 244 -12.55 -7.59 -7.01
CA VAL A 244 -12.71 -9.00 -6.64
C VAL A 244 -13.48 -9.04 -5.32
N SER A 245 -14.70 -9.56 -5.37
CA SER A 245 -15.50 -9.86 -4.18
C SER A 245 -15.08 -11.21 -3.60
N ASP A 246 -14.78 -11.26 -2.31
CA ASP A 246 -14.51 -12.50 -1.58
C ASP A 246 -14.72 -12.30 -0.07
N LYS A 247 -14.61 -13.39 0.70
CA LYS A 247 -14.28 -13.33 2.12
C LYS A 247 -12.78 -13.42 2.27
N TRP A 248 -12.18 -12.38 2.84
CA TRP A 248 -10.75 -12.19 2.96
C TRP A 248 -10.33 -12.38 4.42
N LEU A 249 -9.68 -13.50 4.72
CA LEU A 249 -9.06 -13.71 6.03
C LEU A 249 -7.82 -12.82 6.16
N VAL A 250 -7.70 -12.08 7.27
CA VAL A 250 -6.45 -11.41 7.64
C VAL A 250 -5.45 -12.46 8.12
N ALA A 251 -4.64 -12.97 7.19
CA ALA A 251 -3.76 -14.10 7.42
C ALA A 251 -2.51 -13.74 8.24
N GLY A 252 -2.00 -12.52 8.11
CA GLY A 252 -0.81 -12.10 8.84
C GLY A 252 -0.49 -10.62 8.66
N GLN A 253 0.31 -10.10 9.58
CA GLN A 253 0.75 -8.71 9.55
C GLN A 253 2.23 -8.58 9.88
N LEU A 254 2.87 -7.62 9.22
CA LEU A 254 4.21 -7.17 9.54
C LEU A 254 4.25 -5.65 9.59
N THR A 255 4.80 -5.10 10.66
CA THR A 255 5.10 -3.68 10.77
C THR A 255 6.60 -3.45 10.70
N GLY A 256 7.01 -2.32 10.16
CA GLY A 256 8.40 -1.90 10.17
C GLY A 256 8.53 -0.39 10.03
N VAL A 257 9.76 0.08 10.12
CA VAL A 257 10.11 1.48 9.89
C VAL A 257 11.05 1.54 8.72
N GLU A 258 10.80 2.48 7.84
CA GLU A 258 11.69 2.80 6.75
C GLU A 258 11.97 4.30 6.73
N GLU A 259 13.25 4.65 6.86
CA GLU A 259 13.71 6.01 7.11
C GLU A 259 13.01 6.64 8.33
N LYS A 260 11.89 7.35 8.10
CA LYS A 260 11.06 7.99 9.14
C LYS A 260 9.58 7.66 8.99
N LEU A 261 9.24 6.73 8.12
CA LEU A 261 7.88 6.33 7.80
C LEU A 261 7.63 4.92 8.32
N ASN A 262 6.63 4.77 9.19
CA ASN A 262 6.20 3.45 9.59
C ASN A 262 5.37 2.85 8.46
N TYR A 263 5.57 1.58 8.16
CA TYR A 263 4.76 0.84 7.23
C TYR A 263 4.11 -0.36 7.94
N ARG A 264 2.97 -0.80 7.41
CA ARG A 264 2.32 -2.05 7.79
C ARG A 264 1.93 -2.80 6.52
N ARG A 265 2.37 -4.04 6.45
CA ARG A 265 1.94 -5.03 5.46
C ARG A 265 0.90 -5.92 6.09
N THR A 266 -0.28 -5.98 5.50
CA THR A 266 -1.35 -6.89 5.91
C THR A 266 -1.65 -7.83 4.76
N TRP A 267 -1.49 -9.13 5.03
CA TRP A 267 -1.76 -10.17 4.07
C TRP A 267 -3.18 -10.69 4.24
N LEU A 268 -3.91 -10.78 3.14
CA LEU A 268 -5.26 -11.30 3.06
C LEU A 268 -5.30 -12.57 2.22
N LEU A 269 -6.17 -13.51 2.58
CA LEU A 269 -6.39 -14.76 1.85
C LEU A 269 -7.88 -14.94 1.54
N GLY A 270 -8.22 -14.96 0.25
CA GLY A 270 -9.59 -15.13 -0.24
C GLY A 270 -10.09 -16.57 -0.10
N GLU A 271 -11.26 -16.74 0.51
CA GLU A 271 -11.92 -18.03 0.73
C GLU A 271 -12.23 -18.75 -0.59
N LYS A 272 -12.98 -18.09 -1.49
CA LYS A 272 -13.47 -18.73 -2.72
C LYS A 272 -12.44 -18.66 -3.85
N THR A 273 -11.72 -17.54 -3.93
CA THR A 273 -10.74 -17.33 -5.00
C THR A 273 -9.40 -17.99 -4.73
N GLY A 274 -9.10 -18.34 -3.47
CA GLY A 274 -7.76 -18.77 -3.04
C GLY A 274 -6.69 -17.69 -3.23
N ARG A 275 -7.09 -16.46 -3.58
CA ARG A 275 -6.16 -15.40 -3.97
C ARG A 275 -5.57 -14.75 -2.73
N SER A 276 -4.26 -14.48 -2.76
CA SER A 276 -3.61 -13.65 -1.75
C SER A 276 -3.63 -12.17 -2.16
N ALA A 277 -3.78 -11.27 -1.19
CA ALA A 277 -3.71 -9.84 -1.37
C ALA A 277 -2.82 -9.17 -0.31
N LEU A 278 -2.07 -8.15 -0.73
CA LEU A 278 -1.26 -7.33 0.16
C LEU A 278 -1.87 -5.93 0.28
N LEU A 279 -2.30 -5.57 1.49
CA LEU A 279 -2.58 -4.19 1.86
C LEU A 279 -1.32 -3.54 2.43
N LEU A 280 -1.00 -2.34 1.97
CA LEU A 280 0.17 -1.59 2.39
C LEU A 280 -0.25 -0.24 2.96
N ASP A 281 -0.12 -0.09 4.27
CA ASP A 281 -0.45 1.12 5.01
C ASP A 281 0.83 1.84 5.45
N PHE A 282 0.76 3.17 5.50
CA PHE A 282 1.85 4.02 5.98
C PHE A 282 1.35 4.97 7.05
N ALA A 283 2.16 5.20 8.09
CA ALA A 283 1.84 6.09 9.19
C ALA A 283 3.06 6.88 9.66
N TRP A 284 2.84 8.14 10.02
CA TRP A 284 3.84 9.01 10.63
C TRP A 284 3.72 8.99 12.15
N GLY A 285 4.82 9.25 12.84
CA GLY A 285 4.85 9.41 14.30
C GLY A 285 5.10 8.11 15.07
N ASN A 286 5.11 8.24 16.41
CA ASN A 286 5.32 7.14 17.34
C ASN A 286 4.37 7.33 18.56
N PRO A 287 3.39 6.45 18.80
CA PRO A 287 3.07 5.25 18.02
C PRO A 287 2.43 5.59 16.65
N PRO A 288 2.62 4.74 15.63
CA PRO A 288 1.97 4.92 14.33
C PRO A 288 0.44 4.77 14.44
N ALA A 289 -0.30 5.71 13.88
CA ALA A 289 -1.74 5.65 13.75
C ALA A 289 -2.13 5.27 12.31
N TYR A 290 -2.60 4.04 12.12
CA TYR A 290 -3.12 3.56 10.84
C TYR A 290 -4.63 3.83 10.75
N ASP A 291 -5.11 4.24 9.56
CA ASP A 291 -6.50 4.64 9.34
C ASP A 291 -7.50 3.50 9.56
N THR A 292 -7.11 2.27 9.19
CA THR A 292 -7.91 1.06 9.40
C THR A 292 -7.19 0.09 10.30
N GLN A 293 -7.92 -0.60 11.17
CA GLN A 293 -7.37 -1.70 11.95
C GLN A 293 -7.73 -3.00 11.23
N TRP A 294 -6.72 -3.76 10.82
CA TRP A 294 -6.90 -5.12 10.33
C TRP A 294 -6.45 -6.06 11.43
N VAL A 295 -7.34 -6.94 11.90
CA VAL A 295 -7.08 -7.83 13.02
C VAL A 295 -6.74 -9.22 12.47
N PRO A 296 -5.53 -9.77 12.69
CA PRO A 296 -5.21 -11.13 12.27
C PRO A 296 -6.23 -12.14 12.76
N GLY A 297 -6.63 -13.07 11.88
CA GLY A 297 -7.69 -14.04 12.14
C GLY A 297 -9.13 -13.54 11.91
N SER A 298 -9.34 -12.23 11.72
CA SER A 298 -10.65 -11.72 11.30
C SER A 298 -10.90 -11.92 9.81
N VAL A 299 -12.18 -11.97 9.44
CA VAL A 299 -12.62 -12.18 8.06
C VAL A 299 -13.34 -10.92 7.58
N LEU A 300 -12.88 -10.38 6.46
CA LEU A 300 -13.46 -9.22 5.80
C LEU A 300 -14.30 -9.71 4.62
N GLU A 301 -15.59 -9.42 4.60
CA GLU A 301 -16.43 -9.66 3.44
C GLU A 301 -16.53 -8.38 2.62
N GLY A 302 -16.02 -8.41 1.38
CA GLY A 302 -15.96 -7.20 0.58
C GLY A 302 -15.14 -7.29 -0.70
N GLU A 303 -14.90 -6.11 -1.26
CA GLU A 303 -14.31 -5.92 -2.58
C GLU A 303 -12.89 -5.37 -2.49
N LEU A 304 -11.95 -6.05 -3.16
CA LEU A 304 -10.58 -5.58 -3.35
C LEU A 304 -10.33 -5.20 -4.81
N CYS A 305 -9.68 -4.06 -5.04
CA CYS A 305 -9.14 -3.68 -6.33
C CYS A 305 -7.62 -3.86 -6.32
N PHE A 306 -7.08 -4.61 -7.29
CA PHE A 306 -5.65 -4.90 -7.36
C PHE A 306 -4.90 -3.87 -8.19
N TYR A 307 -3.66 -3.57 -7.80
CA TYR A 307 -2.78 -2.73 -8.60
C TYR A 307 -2.50 -3.43 -9.94
N PRO A 308 -2.67 -2.76 -11.09
CA PRO A 308 -2.45 -3.37 -12.39
C PRO A 308 -0.97 -3.73 -12.57
N GLY A 309 -0.71 -4.88 -13.21
CA GLY A 309 0.63 -5.44 -13.41
C GLY A 309 0.55 -6.88 -13.90
N SER A 310 1.69 -7.51 -14.17
CA SER A 310 1.75 -8.88 -14.73
C SER A 310 1.40 -9.95 -13.70
N TYR A 311 1.64 -9.66 -12.41
CA TYR A 311 1.26 -10.54 -11.30
C TYR A 311 0.71 -9.72 -10.11
N PRO A 312 -0.59 -9.35 -10.12
CA PRO A 312 -1.14 -8.40 -9.15
C PRO A 312 -1.37 -9.03 -7.76
N ILE A 313 -0.57 -8.61 -6.78
CA ILE A 313 -0.68 -9.01 -5.36
C ILE A 313 -1.16 -7.84 -4.49
N ARG A 314 -0.61 -6.64 -4.72
CA ARG A 314 -0.98 -5.45 -3.96
C ARG A 314 -2.41 -5.05 -4.29
N ALA A 315 -3.20 -4.71 -3.28
CA ALA A 315 -4.58 -4.30 -3.43
C ALA A 315 -4.94 -3.10 -2.54
N ILE A 316 -6.08 -2.49 -2.84
CA ILE A 316 -6.78 -1.56 -1.97
C ILE A 316 -8.20 -2.06 -1.73
N VAL A 317 -8.70 -1.78 -0.53
CA VAL A 317 -10.08 -2.11 -0.17
C VAL A 317 -11.02 -1.05 -0.75
N LYS A 318 -12.05 -1.50 -1.47
CA LYS A 318 -13.09 -0.62 -2.03
C LYS A 318 -14.26 -0.46 -1.05
N GLY A 319 -14.62 -1.53 -0.37
CA GLY A 319 -15.61 -1.56 0.71
C GLY A 319 -15.62 -2.94 1.36
N PHE A 320 -15.84 -2.99 2.67
CA PHE A 320 -15.87 -4.24 3.42
C PHE A 320 -16.76 -4.15 4.67
N GLY A 321 -17.27 -5.30 5.10
CA GLY A 321 -17.77 -5.53 6.46
C GLY A 321 -16.99 -6.66 7.12
N TYR A 322 -17.07 -6.77 8.45
CA TYR A 322 -16.56 -7.94 9.15
C TYR A 322 -17.58 -9.07 9.05
N SER A 323 -17.14 -10.27 8.68
CA SER A 323 -17.98 -11.45 8.62
C SER A 323 -17.91 -12.22 9.94
N ASP A 324 -19.06 -12.62 10.45
CA ASP A 324 -19.23 -13.53 11.59
C ASP A 324 -19.41 -15.00 11.13
N GLN A 325 -19.43 -15.22 9.82
CA GLN A 325 -19.56 -16.55 9.23
C GLN A 325 -18.25 -17.34 9.35
N PRO A 326 -18.33 -18.68 9.47
CA PRO A 326 -17.15 -19.53 9.37
C PRO A 326 -16.37 -19.26 8.08
N TYR A 327 -15.04 -19.24 8.21
CA TYR A 327 -14.12 -19.13 7.09
C TYR A 327 -13.62 -20.51 6.69
N GLU A 328 -13.76 -20.85 5.42
CA GLU A 328 -13.18 -22.05 4.85
C GLU A 328 -11.77 -21.74 4.34
N THR A 329 -10.76 -22.32 5.01
CA THR A 329 -9.37 -22.09 4.61
C THR A 329 -9.10 -22.75 3.26
N PRO A 330 -8.68 -21.99 2.23
CA PRO A 330 -8.39 -22.56 0.92
C PRO A 330 -7.15 -23.46 1.00
N ALA A 331 -6.95 -24.29 -0.02
CA ALA A 331 -5.75 -25.11 -0.13
C ALA A 331 -4.50 -24.22 -0.29
N GLY A 332 -3.51 -24.41 0.58
CA GLY A 332 -2.19 -23.82 0.43
C GLY A 332 -1.27 -24.63 -0.48
N ASN A 333 0.00 -24.25 -0.50
CA ASN A 333 1.06 -25.00 -1.16
C ASN A 333 1.37 -26.28 -0.37
N ALA A 334 1.29 -27.43 -1.05
CA ALA A 334 1.72 -28.72 -0.50
C ALA A 334 3.26 -28.82 -0.45
N GLY A 335 3.85 -28.23 0.59
CA GLY A 335 5.31 -28.22 0.81
C GLY A 335 6.08 -27.21 -0.06
N TRP A 336 7.41 -27.30 0.02
CA TRP A 336 8.33 -26.28 -0.51
C TRP A 336 8.37 -26.25 -2.03
N ARG A 337 8.30 -27.41 -2.70
CA ARG A 337 8.34 -27.47 -4.16
C ARG A 337 7.12 -26.84 -4.82
N ALA A 338 5.93 -27.05 -4.22
CA ALA A 338 4.71 -26.41 -4.67
C ALA A 338 4.81 -24.89 -4.53
N PHE A 339 5.32 -24.41 -3.40
CA PHE A 339 5.56 -22.98 -3.18
C PHE A 339 6.58 -22.39 -4.16
N GLN A 340 7.73 -23.06 -4.34
CA GLN A 340 8.77 -22.64 -5.29
C GLN A 340 8.25 -22.55 -6.73
N LYS A 341 7.36 -23.46 -7.14
CA LYS A 341 6.71 -23.39 -8.46
C LYS A 341 5.82 -22.14 -8.57
N THR A 342 5.02 -21.84 -7.55
CA THR A 342 4.19 -20.63 -7.52
C THR A 342 5.06 -19.36 -7.52
N LEU A 343 6.13 -19.32 -6.73
CA LEU A 343 7.08 -18.22 -6.70
C LEU A 343 7.77 -18.03 -8.05
N ALA A 344 8.22 -19.12 -8.69
CA ALA A 344 8.87 -19.08 -10.00
C ALA A 344 7.92 -18.54 -11.08
N GLN A 345 6.63 -18.90 -11.04
CA GLN A 345 5.62 -18.34 -11.94
C GLN A 345 5.44 -16.83 -11.73
N ALA A 346 5.39 -16.39 -10.47
CA ALA A 346 5.28 -14.97 -10.15
C ALA A 346 6.51 -14.18 -10.60
N LEU A 347 7.72 -14.68 -10.34
CA LEU A 347 8.97 -14.05 -10.77
C LEU A 347 9.15 -14.05 -12.30
N ALA A 348 8.69 -15.10 -12.99
CA ALA A 348 8.69 -15.14 -14.44
C ALA A 348 7.73 -14.11 -15.06
N ALA A 349 6.60 -13.83 -14.39
CA ALA A 349 5.65 -12.81 -14.81
C ALA A 349 6.12 -11.38 -14.45
N ASN A 350 6.66 -11.20 -13.24
CA ASN A 350 7.19 -9.93 -12.75
C ASN A 350 8.46 -10.17 -11.91
N PRO A 351 9.66 -9.96 -12.48
CA PRO A 351 10.93 -10.19 -11.80
C PRO A 351 11.16 -9.29 -10.58
N TRP A 352 10.53 -8.12 -10.52
CA TRP A 352 10.70 -7.15 -9.42
C TRP A 352 9.70 -7.34 -8.28
N THR A 353 9.09 -8.52 -8.19
CA THR A 353 8.23 -8.88 -7.07
C THR A 353 9.06 -8.96 -5.79
N GLY A 354 8.98 -7.94 -4.95
CA GLY A 354 9.81 -7.85 -3.74
C GLY A 354 9.43 -8.89 -2.68
N VAL A 355 8.16 -8.90 -2.27
CA VAL A 355 7.66 -9.81 -1.22
C VAL A 355 6.50 -10.65 -1.71
N PHE A 356 6.43 -11.89 -1.23
CA PHE A 356 5.52 -12.88 -1.76
C PHE A 356 4.83 -13.68 -0.65
N PRO A 357 3.51 -13.95 -0.74
CA PRO A 357 2.82 -14.74 0.26
C PRO A 357 3.22 -16.21 0.14
N ALA A 358 3.51 -16.85 1.26
CA ALA A 358 3.76 -18.28 1.36
C ALA A 358 2.73 -18.90 2.29
N PHE A 359 1.90 -19.81 1.77
CA PHE A 359 0.99 -20.59 2.58
C PHE A 359 1.37 -22.07 2.48
N LEU A 360 2.20 -22.54 3.41
CA LEU A 360 2.71 -23.91 3.41
C LEU A 360 1.79 -24.81 4.24
N GLN A 361 1.39 -25.94 3.68
CA GLN A 361 0.63 -26.98 4.37
C GLN A 361 1.52 -28.17 4.74
N GLU A 362 1.15 -28.84 5.84
CA GLU A 362 1.78 -30.07 6.32
C GLU A 362 3.30 -29.93 6.55
N VAL A 363 3.73 -28.82 7.15
CA VAL A 363 5.14 -28.59 7.51
C VAL A 363 5.38 -28.75 9.00
N ILE A 364 6.54 -29.31 9.36
CA ILE A 364 6.97 -29.51 10.75
C ILE A 364 8.10 -28.52 11.05
N PRO A 365 7.93 -27.59 12.02
CA PRO A 365 9.03 -26.77 12.51
C PRO A 365 10.06 -27.65 13.25
N ALA A 366 11.32 -27.51 12.89
CA ALA A 366 12.42 -28.26 13.49
C ALA A 366 13.66 -27.37 13.64
N MET A 367 14.43 -27.59 14.70
CA MET A 367 15.72 -26.91 14.89
C MET A 367 16.82 -27.66 14.14
N HIS A 368 17.57 -26.95 13.31
CA HIS A 368 18.81 -27.42 12.72
C HIS A 368 19.98 -26.57 13.25
N GLY A 369 20.71 -27.09 14.23
CA GLY A 369 21.65 -26.30 15.00
C GLY A 369 20.92 -25.19 15.77
N GLN A 370 21.25 -23.93 15.46
CA GLN A 370 20.60 -22.75 16.05
C GLN A 370 19.45 -22.19 15.20
N ASP A 371 19.28 -22.71 13.99
CA ASP A 371 18.32 -22.18 13.03
C ASP A 371 17.00 -22.95 13.05
N LEU A 372 15.91 -22.21 12.94
CA LEU A 372 14.57 -22.78 12.74
C LEU A 372 14.37 -23.10 11.27
N HIS A 373 13.94 -24.32 10.99
CA HIS A 373 13.55 -24.79 9.67
C HIS A 373 12.08 -25.21 9.66
N LEU A 374 11.42 -25.11 8.51
CA LEU A 374 10.18 -25.83 8.25
C LEU A 374 10.49 -26.99 7.31
N VAL A 375 10.13 -28.20 7.72
CA VAL A 375 10.36 -29.45 6.98
C VAL A 375 9.03 -29.94 6.42
N ASP A 376 8.93 -30.15 5.12
CA ASP A 376 7.74 -30.75 4.51
C ASP A 376 7.76 -32.28 4.55
N LYS A 377 6.65 -32.91 4.15
CA LYS A 377 6.50 -34.37 4.13
C LYS A 377 7.46 -35.11 3.19
N GLU A 378 8.05 -34.41 2.21
CA GLU A 378 9.07 -34.97 1.30
C GLU A 378 10.48 -34.85 1.90
N GLY A 379 10.61 -34.28 3.11
CA GLY A 379 11.89 -34.02 3.76
C GLY A 379 12.61 -32.80 3.21
N VAL A 380 12.00 -32.02 2.33
CA VAL A 380 12.58 -30.74 1.89
C VAL A 380 12.43 -29.76 3.04
N SER A 381 13.51 -29.04 3.34
CA SER A 381 13.51 -28.05 4.41
C SER A 381 14.12 -26.74 3.93
N ALA A 382 13.62 -25.64 4.49
CA ALA A 382 14.27 -24.35 4.36
C ALA A 382 14.29 -23.63 5.70
N ARG A 383 15.36 -22.86 5.91
CA ARG A 383 15.52 -21.96 7.05
C ARG A 383 14.45 -20.87 7.01
N VAL A 384 13.93 -20.51 8.17
CA VAL A 384 12.93 -19.45 8.33
C VAL A 384 13.36 -18.43 9.39
N ILE A 385 12.87 -17.21 9.26
CA ILE A 385 13.13 -16.13 10.21
C ILE A 385 12.31 -16.40 11.49
N SER A 386 12.97 -16.40 12.64
CA SER A 386 12.29 -16.42 13.93
C SER A 386 11.76 -15.03 14.30
N GLY A 387 10.59 -14.98 14.93
CA GLY A 387 10.04 -13.74 15.49
C GLY A 387 10.81 -13.27 16.73
N GLU A 388 10.37 -12.16 17.33
CA GLU A 388 11.00 -11.58 18.53
C GLU A 388 11.06 -12.56 19.71
N LYS A 389 10.09 -13.48 19.80
CA LYS A 389 10.02 -14.54 20.81
C LYS A 389 10.85 -15.78 20.46
N GLY A 390 11.68 -15.69 19.42
CA GLY A 390 12.49 -16.82 18.93
C GLY A 390 11.63 -17.92 18.28
N PRO A 391 12.15 -19.15 18.21
CA PRO A 391 11.48 -20.27 17.54
C PRO A 391 10.37 -20.92 18.39
N TRP A 392 10.23 -20.54 19.66
CA TRP A 392 9.40 -21.24 20.63
C TRP A 392 7.89 -21.22 20.33
N PRO A 393 7.28 -20.09 19.88
CA PRO A 393 5.84 -20.07 19.62
C PRO A 393 5.41 -21.11 18.58
N ILE A 394 6.12 -21.18 17.45
CA ILE A 394 5.79 -22.12 16.37
C ILE A 394 6.11 -23.57 16.74
N LEU A 395 7.20 -23.82 17.46
CA LEU A 395 7.52 -25.15 17.99
C LEU A 395 6.45 -25.65 18.97
N ALA A 396 5.99 -24.78 19.87
CA ALA A 396 4.97 -25.11 20.85
C ALA A 396 3.60 -25.40 20.21
N LEU A 397 3.22 -24.63 19.17
CA LEU A 397 1.99 -24.86 18.42
C LEU A 397 2.01 -26.18 17.63
N SER A 398 3.15 -26.50 17.03
CA SER A 398 3.33 -27.77 16.32
C SER A 398 3.36 -28.98 17.24
N GLY A 399 4.07 -28.89 18.37
CA GLY A 399 4.29 -30.05 19.24
C GLY A 399 5.01 -31.22 18.54
N GLY A 400 5.69 -30.96 17.41
CA GLY A 400 6.30 -31.99 16.56
C GLY A 400 5.36 -32.57 15.49
N HIS A 401 4.13 -32.09 15.39
CA HIS A 401 3.16 -32.50 14.37
C HIS A 401 3.11 -31.51 13.19
N PRO A 402 2.72 -31.97 11.99
CA PRO A 402 2.54 -31.09 10.84
C PRO A 402 1.52 -29.99 11.11
N ILE A 403 1.86 -28.76 10.73
CA ILE A 403 1.01 -27.57 10.82
C ILE A 403 0.93 -26.85 9.47
N SER A 404 -0.05 -25.96 9.32
CA SER A 404 -0.13 -25.04 8.19
C SER A 404 0.38 -23.66 8.62
N VAL A 405 1.28 -23.08 7.84
CA VAL A 405 1.98 -21.83 8.16
C VAL A 405 1.76 -20.82 7.04
N PHE A 406 1.25 -19.64 7.39
CA PHE A 406 1.23 -18.50 6.50
C PHE A 406 2.39 -17.56 6.84
N GLY A 407 3.09 -17.08 5.83
CA GLY A 407 4.20 -16.17 6.01
C GLY A 407 4.48 -15.32 4.77
N GLU A 408 5.47 -14.46 4.94
CA GLU A 408 5.98 -13.61 3.89
C GLU A 408 7.36 -14.08 3.47
N TRP A 409 7.52 -14.39 2.19
CA TRP A 409 8.80 -14.64 1.56
C TRP A 409 9.41 -13.32 1.12
N ASP A 410 10.62 -13.04 1.61
CA ASP A 410 11.38 -11.84 1.33
C ASP A 410 12.87 -12.20 1.32
N ASP A 411 13.59 -11.80 0.28
CA ASP A 411 15.06 -11.95 0.19
C ASP A 411 15.57 -13.38 0.47
N GLY A 412 14.92 -14.38 -0.13
CA GLY A 412 15.33 -15.78 0.00
C GLY A 412 14.95 -16.45 1.33
N LEU A 413 14.24 -15.76 2.22
CA LEU A 413 13.84 -16.27 3.51
C LEU A 413 12.32 -16.16 3.71
N LEU A 414 11.75 -17.18 4.34
CA LEU A 414 10.38 -17.12 4.81
C LEU A 414 10.35 -16.53 6.22
N ARG A 415 9.49 -15.54 6.44
CA ARG A 415 9.08 -15.07 7.76
C ARG A 415 7.67 -15.61 8.06
N PRO A 416 7.54 -16.63 8.93
CA PRO A 416 6.24 -17.08 9.42
C PRO A 416 5.51 -15.93 10.13
N LEU A 417 4.25 -15.71 9.80
CA LEU A 417 3.41 -14.67 10.41
C LEU A 417 2.28 -15.28 11.24
N SER A 418 1.77 -16.45 10.83
CA SER A 418 0.73 -17.15 11.57
C SER A 418 0.72 -18.65 11.29
N VAL A 419 0.09 -19.37 12.22
CA VAL A 419 -0.20 -20.81 12.13
C VAL A 419 -1.70 -21.01 12.04
N PHE A 420 -2.11 -21.91 11.17
CA PHE A 420 -3.49 -22.34 10.99
C PHE A 420 -3.65 -23.71 11.65
N GLN A 421 -4.39 -23.76 12.75
CA GLN A 421 -4.60 -24.96 13.56
C GLN A 421 -6.00 -24.96 14.17
N ASP A 422 -6.72 -26.09 14.08
CA ASP A 422 -8.06 -26.27 14.66
C ASP A 422 -9.07 -25.17 14.30
N GLY A 423 -9.04 -24.69 13.04
CA GLY A 423 -9.91 -23.63 12.55
C GLY A 423 -9.57 -22.23 13.08
N ARG A 424 -8.40 -22.05 13.71
CA ARG A 424 -7.91 -20.78 14.24
C ARG A 424 -6.65 -20.32 13.53
N VAL A 425 -6.49 -19.00 13.48
CA VAL A 425 -5.26 -18.33 13.07
C VAL A 425 -4.55 -17.85 14.33
N VAL A 426 -3.34 -18.35 14.58
CA VAL A 426 -2.51 -17.95 15.71
C VAL A 426 -1.33 -17.13 15.19
N VAL A 427 -1.22 -15.88 15.62
CA VAL A 427 -0.11 -14.98 15.25
C VAL A 427 1.17 -15.41 15.97
N LEU A 428 2.30 -15.37 15.26
CA LEU A 428 3.63 -15.78 15.75
C LEU A 428 4.43 -14.64 16.38
#